data_AF-A0AAV6WGU1-F1
#
_entry.id   AF-A0AAV6WGU1-F1
#
_cell.length_a   1.000
_cell.length_b   1.000
_cell.length_c   1.000
_cell.angle_alpha   90.00
_cell.angle_beta   90.00
_cell.angle_gamma   90.00
#
_symmetry.space_group_name_H-M   'P 1'
#
loop_
_entity.id
_entity.type
_entity.pdbx_description
1 polymer ?
#
loop_
_entity_poly.entity_id
_entity_poly.type
_entity_poly.pdbx_seq_one_letter_code
_entity_poly.pdbx_strand_id
1 'polypeptide(L)'
;MLWNVIEHLVPRIKGIRDKKLMHKQALQLLKSLCQKLEALPESESSLIYRDAIILAANSGIHEVVEMIIHMFPAALSTEDLATGRNIFLCAARNRFKNVFNLIYQISSGSRHFCMHIRDHRKHNLMHLCAKLAPPNKLNIVPGAALQMQRELQWFKGESK
;
A
#
# COMPACT_ATOMS: atom_id res chain seq x y z
N MET A 1 -28.10 -20.94 -15.94
CA MET A 1 -29.34 -20.29 -16.41
C MET A 1 -29.65 -19.00 -15.64
N LEU A 2 -29.80 -19.02 -14.30
CA LEU A 2 -30.13 -17.82 -13.50
C LEU A 2 -29.07 -16.69 -13.54
N TRP A 3 -27.78 -17.00 -13.61
CA TRP A 3 -26.72 -15.98 -13.58
C TRP A 3 -26.67 -15.07 -14.82
N ASN A 4 -26.85 -15.63 -16.01
CA ASN A 4 -26.86 -14.86 -17.25
C ASN A 4 -28.05 -13.88 -17.27
N VAL A 5 -29.18 -14.26 -16.64
CA VAL A 5 -30.37 -13.40 -16.50
C VAL A 5 -30.09 -12.24 -15.54
N ILE A 6 -29.44 -12.49 -14.40
CA ILE A 6 -29.07 -11.46 -13.42
C ILE A 6 -28.05 -10.47 -14.01
N GLU A 7 -27.08 -10.94 -14.79
CA GLU A 7 -26.08 -10.07 -15.44
C GLU A 7 -26.69 -9.16 -16.52
N HIS A 8 -27.74 -9.62 -17.21
CA HIS A 8 -28.50 -8.80 -18.16
C HIS A 8 -29.39 -7.79 -17.45
N LEU A 9 -30.07 -8.19 -16.38
CA LEU A 9 -30.98 -7.33 -15.61
C LEU A 9 -30.23 -6.25 -14.82
N VAL A 10 -29.01 -6.55 -14.36
CA VAL A 10 -28.19 -5.60 -13.59
C VAL A 10 -26.77 -5.57 -14.16
N PRO A 11 -26.51 -4.75 -15.19
CA PRO A 11 -25.18 -4.65 -15.84
C PRO A 11 -24.05 -4.29 -14.88
N ARG A 12 -24.36 -3.58 -13.77
CA ARG A 12 -23.41 -3.29 -12.69
C ARG A 12 -22.84 -4.56 -12.04
N ILE A 13 -23.62 -5.64 -11.93
CA ILE A 13 -23.17 -6.91 -11.34
C ILE A 13 -22.10 -7.55 -12.23
N LYS A 14 -22.31 -7.53 -13.55
CA LYS A 14 -21.31 -8.00 -14.52
C LYS A 14 -19.99 -7.24 -14.38
N GLY A 15 -20.04 -5.90 -14.33
CA GLY A 15 -18.84 -5.08 -14.15
C GLY A 15 -18.09 -5.33 -12.83
N ILE A 16 -18.81 -5.61 -11.73
CA ILE A 16 -18.18 -6.00 -10.46
C ILE A 16 -17.50 -7.37 -10.58
N ARG A 17 -18.16 -8.33 -11.24
CA ARG A 17 -17.61 -9.67 -11.49
C ARG A 17 -16.34 -9.59 -12.31
N ASP A 18 -16.35 -8.82 -13.40
CA ASP A 18 -15.20 -8.66 -14.30
C ASP A 18 -14.02 -8.03 -13.56
N LYS A 19 -14.25 -6.98 -12.76
CA LYS A 19 -13.21 -6.37 -11.92
C LYS A 19 -12.64 -7.35 -10.90
N LYS A 20 -13.48 -8.17 -10.26
CA LYS A 20 -13.03 -9.22 -9.33
C LYS A 20 -12.20 -10.29 -10.03
N LEU A 21 -12.61 -10.70 -11.23
CA LEU A 21 -11.86 -11.67 -12.03
C LEU A 21 -10.50 -11.10 -12.44
N MET A 22 -10.47 -9.88 -12.97
CA MET A 22 -9.24 -9.20 -13.36
C MET A 22 -8.28 -9.02 -12.17
N HIS A 23 -8.81 -8.66 -11.00
CA HIS A 23 -8.01 -8.58 -9.77
C HIS A 23 -7.40 -9.94 -9.39
N LYS A 24 -8.18 -11.03 -9.44
CA LYS A 24 -7.65 -12.39 -9.19
C LYS A 24 -6.56 -12.78 -10.19
N GLN A 25 -6.76 -12.48 -11.47
CA GLN A 25 -5.77 -12.74 -12.52
C GLN A 25 -4.49 -11.93 -12.29
N ALA A 26 -4.61 -10.65 -11.91
CA ALA A 26 -3.46 -9.82 -11.57
C ALA A 26 -2.65 -10.39 -10.40
N LEU A 27 -3.31 -10.89 -9.35
CA LEU A 27 -2.63 -11.54 -8.23
C LEU A 27 -1.95 -12.85 -8.63
N GLN A 28 -2.56 -13.64 -9.52
CA GLN A 28 -1.94 -14.85 -10.06
C GLN A 28 -0.69 -14.52 -10.88
N LEU A 29 -0.77 -13.51 -11.74
CA LEU A 29 0.38 -13.04 -12.52
C LEU A 29 1.50 -12.55 -11.60
N LEU A 30 1.17 -11.75 -10.58
CA LEU A 30 2.14 -11.29 -9.59
C LEU A 30 2.84 -12.48 -8.91
N LYS A 31 2.07 -13.48 -8.48
CA LYS A 31 2.63 -14.70 -7.86
C LYS A 31 3.60 -15.41 -8.79
N SER A 32 3.23 -15.61 -10.05
CA SER A 32 4.11 -16.24 -11.04
C SER A 32 5.36 -15.41 -11.33
N LEU A 33 5.28 -14.08 -11.30
CA LEU A 33 6.43 -13.19 -11.45
C LEU A 33 7.36 -13.31 -10.23
N CYS A 34 6.83 -13.25 -9.01
CA CYS A 34 7.63 -13.40 -7.80
C CYS A 34 8.36 -14.76 -7.74
N GLN A 35 7.71 -15.84 -8.17
CA GLN A 35 8.34 -17.16 -8.29
C GLN A 35 9.49 -17.18 -9.30
N LYS A 36 9.36 -16.45 -10.42
CA LYS A 36 10.47 -16.30 -11.38
C LYS A 36 11.60 -15.45 -10.82
N LEU A 37 11.29 -14.41 -10.04
CA LEU A 37 12.29 -13.58 -9.37
C LEU A 37 13.07 -14.35 -8.31
N GLU A 38 12.43 -15.28 -7.61
CA GLU A 38 13.09 -16.15 -6.62
C GLU A 38 14.18 -17.04 -7.26
N ALA A 39 14.03 -17.38 -8.54
CA ALA A 39 15.04 -18.14 -9.29
C ALA A 39 16.24 -17.29 -9.76
N LEU A 40 16.16 -15.97 -9.65
CA LEU A 40 17.25 -15.06 -10.02
C LEU A 40 18.22 -14.85 -8.84
N PRO A 41 19.46 -14.42 -9.12
CA PRO A 41 20.36 -13.96 -8.07
C PRO A 41 19.75 -12.79 -7.28
N GLU A 42 19.99 -12.76 -5.97
CA GLU A 42 19.43 -11.72 -5.08
C GLU A 42 19.76 -10.28 -5.54
N SER A 43 20.93 -10.07 -6.14
CA SER A 43 21.32 -8.77 -6.68
C SER A 43 20.38 -8.27 -7.79
N GLU A 44 19.83 -9.17 -8.60
CA GLU A 44 18.92 -8.83 -9.68
C GLU A 44 17.47 -8.78 -9.19
N SER A 45 17.05 -9.77 -8.39
CA SER A 45 15.69 -9.81 -7.83
C SER A 45 15.43 -8.58 -6.95
N SER A 46 16.42 -8.16 -6.16
CA SER A 46 16.34 -6.99 -5.28
C SER A 46 16.14 -5.68 -6.04
N LEU A 47 16.82 -5.48 -7.17
CA LEU A 47 16.60 -4.30 -8.00
C LEU A 47 15.14 -4.22 -8.47
N ILE A 48 14.54 -5.36 -8.82
CA ILE A 48 13.18 -5.42 -9.34
C ILE A 48 12.14 -5.24 -8.22
N TYR A 49 12.25 -5.99 -7.12
CA TYR A 49 11.23 -5.92 -6.07
C TYR A 49 11.28 -4.61 -5.28
N ARG A 50 12.44 -3.94 -5.19
CA ARG A 50 12.58 -2.68 -4.45
C ARG A 50 11.72 -1.56 -5.05
N ASP A 51 11.76 -1.38 -6.35
CA ASP A 51 10.93 -0.36 -7.01
C ASP A 51 9.44 -0.73 -6.93
N ALA A 52 9.13 -2.01 -7.13
CA ALA A 52 7.76 -2.52 -7.08
C ALA A 52 7.11 -2.32 -5.71
N ILE A 53 7.80 -2.66 -4.61
CA ILE A 53 7.25 -2.54 -3.26
C ILE A 53 7.08 -1.09 -2.82
N ILE A 54 8.01 -0.20 -3.20
CA ILE A 54 7.89 1.24 -2.93
C ILE A 54 6.71 1.84 -3.70
N LEU A 55 6.56 1.50 -4.98
CA LEU A 55 5.43 1.95 -5.79
C LEU A 55 4.09 1.45 -5.22
N ALA A 56 4.03 0.18 -4.81
CA ALA A 56 2.85 -0.41 -4.19
C ALA A 56 2.48 0.30 -2.88
N ALA A 57 3.47 0.59 -2.02
CA ALA A 57 3.26 1.32 -0.78
C ALA A 57 2.78 2.77 -1.02
N ASN A 58 3.34 3.45 -2.02
CA ASN A 58 2.92 4.80 -2.45
C ASN A 58 1.57 4.82 -3.18
N SER A 59 1.08 3.67 -3.63
CA SER A 59 -0.22 3.53 -4.31
C SER A 59 -1.31 2.92 -3.43
N GLY A 60 -0.95 2.43 -2.23
CA GLY A 60 -1.88 1.79 -1.32
C GLY A 60 -2.27 0.36 -1.67
N ILE A 61 -1.49 -0.33 -2.52
CA ILE A 61 -1.78 -1.68 -3.00
C ILE A 61 -1.15 -2.70 -2.04
N HIS A 62 -1.84 -2.93 -0.93
CA HIS A 62 -1.34 -3.79 0.16
C HIS A 62 -1.10 -5.24 -0.25
N GLU A 63 -1.86 -5.78 -1.21
CA GLU A 63 -1.72 -7.16 -1.69
C GLU A 63 -0.37 -7.39 -2.37
N VAL A 64 0.16 -6.38 -3.07
CA VAL A 64 1.49 -6.45 -3.68
C VAL A 64 2.57 -6.37 -2.61
N VAL A 65 2.40 -5.48 -1.63
CA VAL A 65 3.33 -5.33 -0.50
C VAL A 65 3.41 -6.62 0.30
N GLU A 66 2.27 -7.23 0.63
CA GLU A 66 2.18 -8.50 1.36
C GLU A 66 2.89 -9.62 0.61
N MET A 67 2.60 -9.78 -0.68
CA MET A 67 3.20 -10.86 -1.48
C MET A 67 4.71 -10.70 -1.63
N ILE A 68 5.20 -9.48 -1.86
CA ILE A 68 6.65 -9.24 -1.97
C ILE A 68 7.34 -9.51 -0.63
N ILE A 69 6.80 -9.04 0.49
CA ILE A 69 7.41 -9.27 1.82
C ILE A 69 7.40 -10.77 2.18
N HIS A 70 6.33 -11.49 1.83
CA HIS A 70 6.25 -12.92 2.08
C HIS A 70 7.33 -13.71 1.32
N MET A 71 7.59 -13.34 0.06
CA MET A 71 8.59 -14.00 -0.78
C MET A 71 10.01 -13.53 -0.48
N PHE A 72 10.17 -12.24 -0.17
CA PHE A 72 11.45 -11.57 0.07
C PHE A 72 11.38 -10.78 1.39
N PRO A 73 11.61 -11.43 2.55
CA PRO A 73 11.49 -10.76 3.85
C PRO A 73 12.40 -9.53 4.02
N ALA A 74 13.55 -9.51 3.33
CA ALA A 74 14.47 -8.38 3.30
C ALA A 74 13.84 -7.09 2.72
N ALA A 75 12.79 -7.23 1.90
CA ALA A 75 12.10 -6.10 1.29
C ALA A 75 11.42 -5.18 2.30
N LEU A 76 11.16 -5.64 3.54
CA LEU A 76 10.62 -4.84 4.64
C LEU A 76 11.47 -3.59 4.95
N SER A 77 12.79 -3.71 4.75
CA SER A 77 13.75 -2.63 4.97
C SER A 77 14.02 -1.79 3.72
N THR A 78 13.23 -1.96 2.65
CA THR A 78 13.42 -1.20 1.40
C THR A 78 13.12 0.27 1.61
N GLU A 79 14.02 1.11 1.12
CA GLU A 79 13.89 2.56 1.10
C GLU A 79 13.79 3.08 -0.34
N ASP A 80 12.91 4.06 -0.54
CA ASP A 80 12.85 4.86 -1.75
C ASP A 80 14.15 5.65 -1.91
N LEU A 81 14.89 5.39 -2.99
CA LEU A 81 16.17 6.03 -3.28
C LEU A 81 16.08 7.56 -3.36
N ALA A 82 14.94 8.10 -3.83
CA ALA A 82 14.79 9.54 -4.00
C ALA A 82 14.54 10.26 -2.66
N THR A 83 13.75 9.65 -1.77
CA THR A 83 13.30 10.30 -0.54
C THR A 83 13.93 9.76 0.74
N GLY A 84 14.52 8.57 0.70
CA GLY A 84 14.98 7.81 1.86
C GLY A 84 13.84 7.25 2.71
N ARG A 85 12.61 7.24 2.18
CA ARG A 85 11.46 6.73 2.93
C ARG A 85 11.33 5.24 2.72
N ASN A 86 11.28 4.49 3.80
CA ASN A 86 10.87 3.11 3.69
C ASN A 86 9.37 2.97 3.42
N ILE A 87 8.95 1.74 3.08
CA ILE A 87 7.55 1.40 2.77
C ILE A 87 6.55 1.86 3.85
N PHE A 88 6.96 1.87 5.11
CA PHE A 88 6.14 2.29 6.24
C PHE A 88 5.93 3.81 6.27
N LEU A 89 7.01 4.59 6.11
CA LEU A 89 6.94 6.04 5.99
C LEU A 89 6.16 6.47 4.73
N CYS A 90 6.31 5.75 3.62
CA CYS A 90 5.54 5.97 2.39
C CYS A 90 4.04 5.78 2.62
N ALA A 91 3.63 4.69 3.27
CA ALA A 91 2.23 4.42 3.58
C ALA A 91 1.63 5.49 4.50
N ALA A 92 2.37 5.91 5.53
CA ALA A 92 1.94 6.95 6.45
C ALA A 92 1.81 8.32 5.78
N ARG A 93 2.82 8.73 4.98
CA ARG A 93 2.81 10.01 4.26
C ARG A 93 1.61 10.15 3.32
N ASN A 94 1.17 9.03 2.73
CA ASN A 94 0.07 8.98 1.76
C ASN A 94 -1.27 8.54 2.33
N ARG A 95 -1.37 8.31 3.64
CA ARG A 95 -2.62 7.92 4.34
C ARG A 95 -3.22 6.61 3.84
N PHE A 96 -2.37 5.65 3.47
CA PHE A 96 -2.80 4.31 3.09
C PHE A 96 -2.84 3.40 4.32
N LYS A 97 -3.97 3.44 5.03
CA LYS A 97 -4.21 2.66 6.27
C LYS A 97 -3.99 1.16 6.07
N ASN A 98 -4.41 0.59 4.93
CA ASN A 98 -4.28 -0.85 4.68
C ASN A 98 -2.81 -1.30 4.65
N VAL A 99 -1.95 -0.57 3.93
CA VAL A 99 -0.51 -0.84 3.86
C VAL A 99 0.15 -0.57 5.22
N PHE A 100 -0.21 0.54 5.88
CA PHE A 100 0.31 0.88 7.20
C PHE A 100 0.02 -0.21 8.23
N ASN A 101 -1.23 -0.68 8.30
CA ASN A 101 -1.67 -1.72 9.22
C ASN A 101 -1.01 -3.07 8.91
N LEU A 102 -0.90 -3.44 7.63
CA LEU A 102 -0.22 -4.66 7.19
C LEU A 102 1.23 -4.67 7.70
N ILE A 103 2.00 -3.62 7.43
CA ILE A 103 3.41 -3.53 7.86
C ILE A 103 3.52 -3.51 9.39
N TYR A 104 2.61 -2.79 10.06
CA TYR A 104 2.57 -2.76 11.51
C TYR A 104 2.32 -4.15 12.12
N GLN A 105 1.44 -4.96 11.51
CA GLN A 105 1.19 -6.35 11.94
C GLN A 105 2.39 -7.26 11.66
N ILE A 106 3.00 -7.18 10.47
CA ILE A 106 4.17 -7.99 10.09
C ILE A 106 5.36 -7.69 11.01
N SER A 107 5.57 -6.43 11.36
CA SER A 107 6.61 -6.00 12.32
C SER A 107 6.28 -6.35 13.78
N SER A 108 5.29 -7.23 14.03
CA SER A 108 4.82 -7.65 15.35
C SER A 108 4.42 -6.50 16.26
N GLY A 109 3.97 -5.38 15.67
CA GLY A 109 3.62 -4.17 16.41
C GLY A 109 4.82 -3.54 17.12
N SER A 110 6.05 -3.81 16.68
CA SER A 110 7.26 -3.23 17.25
C SER A 110 7.27 -1.72 17.01
N ARG A 111 6.73 -0.98 17.98
CA ARG A 111 6.77 0.49 17.97
C ARG A 111 8.21 1.00 17.88
N HIS A 112 9.17 0.26 18.43
CA HIS A 112 10.60 0.57 18.33
C HIS A 112 11.11 0.54 16.89
N PHE A 113 10.72 -0.48 16.11
CA PHE A 113 11.06 -0.55 14.68
C PHE A 113 10.56 0.71 13.94
N CYS A 114 9.35 1.14 14.24
CA CYS A 114 8.70 2.25 13.56
C CYS A 114 9.19 3.65 13.98
N MET A 115 9.63 3.83 15.23
CA MET A 115 9.96 5.15 15.80
C MET A 115 11.34 5.69 15.38
N HIS A 116 12.30 4.82 15.09
CA HIS A 116 13.68 5.22 14.77
C HIS A 116 13.90 5.53 13.28
N ILE A 117 12.97 5.15 12.41
CA ILE A 117 13.09 5.36 10.96
C ILE A 117 12.99 6.84 10.63
N ARG A 118 13.88 7.31 9.76
CA ARG A 118 13.92 8.69 9.28
C ARG A 118 14.17 8.73 7.78
N ASP A 119 13.53 9.67 7.10
CA ASP A 119 13.83 9.95 5.69
C ASP A 119 15.16 10.72 5.53
N HIS A 120 15.62 10.96 4.29
CA HIS A 120 16.86 11.71 4.02
C HIS A 120 16.87 13.11 4.63
N ARG A 121 15.70 13.69 4.90
CA ARG A 121 15.53 15.01 5.54
C ARG A 121 15.35 14.90 7.06
N LYS A 122 15.63 13.74 7.64
CA LYS A 122 15.48 13.42 9.06
C LYS A 122 14.04 13.49 9.59
N HIS A 123 13.03 13.49 8.72
CA HIS A 123 11.63 13.39 9.13
C HIS A 123 11.34 11.96 9.59
N ASN A 124 10.83 11.83 10.81
CA ASN A 124 10.27 10.58 11.30
C ASN A 124 8.78 10.47 10.92
N LEU A 125 8.15 9.35 11.31
CA LEU A 125 6.72 9.10 11.11
C LEU A 125 5.85 10.30 11.52
N MET A 126 6.05 10.86 12.73
CA MET A 126 5.21 11.95 13.23
C MET A 126 5.31 13.21 12.38
N HIS A 127 6.52 13.56 11.92
CA HIS A 127 6.70 14.69 11.00
C HIS A 127 5.97 14.48 9.68
N LEU A 128 5.94 13.25 9.15
CA LEU A 128 5.25 12.94 7.90
C LEU A 128 3.73 12.91 8.05
N CYS A 129 3.21 12.43 9.18
CA CYS A 129 1.78 12.44 9.48
C CYS A 129 1.24 13.86 9.70
N ALA A 130 2.03 14.74 10.31
CA ALA A 130 1.66 16.14 10.55
C ALA A 130 1.65 17.00 9.27
N LYS A 131 2.28 16.53 8.19
CA LYS A 131 2.22 17.22 6.89
C LYS A 131 0.84 17.07 6.26
N LEU A 132 0.47 18.08 5.49
CA LEU A 132 -0.75 18.10 4.70
C LEU A 132 -0.85 16.82 3.85
N ALA A 133 -2.01 16.17 3.91
CA ALA A 133 -2.29 14.98 3.12
C ALA A 133 -2.10 15.26 1.61
N PRO A 134 -1.68 14.25 0.83
CA PRO A 134 -1.53 14.42 -0.60
C PRO A 134 -2.88 14.82 -1.25
N PRO A 135 -2.86 15.58 -2.36
CA PRO A 135 -4.08 16.14 -2.95
C PRO A 135 -5.17 15.11 -3.27
N ASN A 136 -4.77 13.90 -3.69
CA ASN A 136 -5.69 12.79 -3.97
C ASN A 136 -6.45 12.27 -2.73
N LYS A 137 -5.96 12.54 -1.52
CA LYS A 137 -6.65 12.24 -0.26
C LYS A 137 -7.37 13.46 0.29
N LEU A 138 -6.72 14.62 0.21
CA LEU A 138 -7.21 15.89 0.72
C LEU A 138 -8.47 16.35 -0.04
N ASN A 139 -8.44 16.31 -1.37
CA ASN A 139 -9.48 16.88 -2.23
C ASN A 139 -10.69 15.96 -2.46
N ILE A 140 -10.79 14.84 -1.73
CA ILE A 140 -11.96 13.97 -1.80
C ILE A 140 -13.18 14.66 -1.14
N VAL A 141 -12.95 15.62 -0.24
CA VAL A 141 -14.00 16.45 0.37
C VAL A 141 -13.72 17.94 0.16
N PRO A 142 -14.75 18.77 -0.08
CA PRO A 142 -14.58 20.20 -0.23
C PRO A 142 -14.39 20.91 1.12
N GLY A 143 -13.55 21.94 1.16
CA GLY A 143 -13.41 22.84 2.31
C GLY A 143 -12.47 22.34 3.42
N ALA A 144 -11.74 23.28 4.02
CA ALA A 144 -10.69 22.99 5.00
C ALA A 144 -11.20 22.29 6.28
N ALA A 145 -12.42 22.61 6.72
CA ALA A 145 -13.01 21.99 7.91
C ALA A 145 -13.28 20.49 7.72
N LEU A 146 -13.84 20.09 6.57
CA LEU A 146 -14.12 18.67 6.25
C LEU A 146 -12.83 17.89 5.98
N GLN A 147 -11.84 18.56 5.38
CA GLN A 147 -10.50 17.99 5.24
C GLN A 147 -9.92 17.67 6.61
N MET A 148 -9.85 18.64 7.52
CA MET A 148 -9.33 18.44 8.89
C MET A 148 -10.11 17.35 9.65
N GLN A 149 -11.43 17.29 9.49
CA GLN A 149 -12.25 16.24 10.12
C GLN A 149 -11.82 14.83 9.69
N ARG A 150 -11.56 14.62 8.40
CA ARG A 150 -11.08 13.33 7.88
C ARG A 150 -9.68 12.98 8.36
N GLU A 151 -8.80 13.97 8.44
CA GLU A 151 -7.45 13.81 8.96
C GLU A 151 -7.50 13.34 10.42
N LEU A 152 -8.41 13.91 11.23
CA LEU A 152 -8.66 13.47 12.61
C LEU A 152 -9.23 12.05 12.69
N GLN A 153 -10.15 11.67 11.81
CA GLN A 153 -10.69 10.29 11.75
C GLN A 153 -9.60 9.28 11.39
N TRP A 154 -8.73 9.63 10.44
CA TRP A 154 -7.58 8.80 10.09
C TRP A 154 -6.63 8.64 11.27
N PHE A 155 -6.33 9.73 11.99
CA PHE A 155 -5.46 9.71 13.18
C PHE A 155 -6.03 8.85 14.31
N LYS A 156 -7.34 8.92 14.57
CA LYS A 156 -8.02 8.10 15.58
C LYS A 156 -8.13 6.62 15.19
N GLY A 157 -7.85 6.26 13.94
CA GLY A 157 -8.06 4.91 13.42
C GLY A 157 -9.54 4.57 13.13
N GLU A 158 -10.45 5.54 13.25
CA GLU A 158 -11.91 5.37 13.14
C GLU A 158 -12.47 5.55 11.72
N SER A 159 -11.61 5.71 10.72
CA SER A 159 -12.05 5.72 9.32
C SER A 159 -12.65 4.35 8.95
N LYS A 160 -13.99 4.31 8.88
CA LYS A 160 -14.82 3.19 8.42
C LYS A 160 -14.50 2.79 6.98
#